data_AF-A0A7C7EPH1-F1
#
_entry.id   AF-A0A7C7EPH1-F1
#
_cell.length_a   1.000
_cell.length_b   1.000
_cell.length_c   1.000
_cell.angle_alpha   90.00
_cell.angle_beta   90.00
_cell.angle_gamma   90.00
#
_symmetry.space_group_name_H-M   'P 1'
#
loop_
_entity.id
_entity.type
_entity.pdbx_description
1 polymer ?
#
loop_
_entity_poly.entity_id
_entity_poly.type
_entity_poly.pdbx_seq_one_letter_code
_entity_poly.pdbx_strand_id
1 'polypeptide(L)'
;WLFILHNYMDSTGLHNIINNALNKALMLADNQALALMLEDITKSLTNTLGVDSCHVNLDSIYEKKIYIEYPAKDSNNEELNDSLLKLWRIQLSSNPLHYINREFTNSVFEDEFLNFHGLKSAIVMPVKSNYVPVGYLCLGSKGDQNWSEYVEKSLEVVTRLISMAVDKIALHDQIRIVNEFYQSIINKSFQRIDRILSQVVDSLAATVRFRDYFTSEHLRRTTRLAVAIADTMGLSNETIHTLSIASVLHDIGKLAIPMSILNKPSKLTADEHRIIKSHCQIGYKITKGIELPGPVSQIILQHHERMDGSGYPLGLCGNEILMEARILAVADMVDTMMYPRPYQAPLSKEEALGVLSKYKGVLYDEEAVNACIAVMKETDFEFDENDDKWGRLLHDSYYL
;
A
#
# COMPACT_ATOMS: atom_id res chain seq x y z
N TRP A 1 9.56 38.99 -12.96
CA TRP A 1 10.07 38.91 -11.57
C TRP A 1 11.57 38.66 -11.50
N LEU A 2 12.10 37.51 -11.94
CA LEU A 2 13.56 37.30 -12.08
C LEU A 2 14.26 38.39 -12.91
N PHE A 3 13.59 38.91 -13.95
CA PHE A 3 14.09 39.99 -14.81
C PHE A 3 14.16 41.37 -14.12
N ILE A 4 13.34 41.62 -13.08
CA ILE A 4 13.37 42.87 -12.29
C ILE A 4 14.44 42.78 -11.21
N LEU A 5 14.63 41.59 -10.63
CA LEU A 5 15.73 41.28 -9.71
C LEU A 5 17.11 41.37 -10.37
N HIS A 6 17.23 41.02 -11.65
CA HIS A 6 18.50 41.04 -12.38
C HIS A 6 19.03 42.46 -12.63
N ASN A 7 18.14 43.45 -12.80
CA ASN A 7 18.53 44.84 -13.12
C ASN A 7 18.88 45.70 -11.89
N TYR A 8 18.65 45.21 -10.66
CA TYR A 8 18.89 45.98 -9.42
C TYR A 8 19.96 45.38 -8.49
N MET A 9 20.50 44.19 -8.80
CA MET A 9 21.31 43.43 -7.85
C MET A 9 22.64 42.98 -8.46
N ASP A 10 23.60 43.90 -8.53
CA ASP A 10 25.01 43.63 -8.88
C ASP A 10 25.81 42.99 -7.72
N SER A 11 25.16 42.58 -6.63
CA SER A 11 25.79 41.85 -5.54
C SER A 11 25.60 40.34 -5.73
N THR A 12 26.66 39.63 -6.11
CA THR A 12 26.72 38.16 -6.21
C THR A 12 26.21 37.43 -4.95
N GLY A 13 26.29 38.06 -3.78
CA GLY A 13 25.80 37.52 -2.50
C GLY A 13 24.30 37.26 -2.43
N LEU A 14 23.44 38.26 -2.66
CA LEU A 14 21.98 38.08 -2.51
C LEU A 14 21.39 37.17 -3.59
N HIS A 15 21.97 37.19 -4.80
CA HIS A 15 21.60 36.27 -5.87
C HIS A 15 21.84 34.81 -5.47
N ASN A 16 22.98 34.51 -4.83
CA ASN A 16 23.29 33.17 -4.33
C ASN A 16 22.35 32.74 -3.19
N ILE A 17 21.96 33.65 -2.29
CA ILE A 17 20.99 33.38 -1.23
C ILE A 17 19.64 32.98 -1.83
N ILE A 18 19.14 33.77 -2.79
CA ILE A 18 17.85 33.53 -3.43
C ILE A 18 17.86 32.20 -4.19
N ASN A 19 18.90 31.91 -4.98
CA ASN A 19 18.98 30.66 -5.73
C ASN A 19 19.06 29.43 -4.81
N ASN A 20 19.86 29.50 -3.74
CA ASN A 20 19.96 28.41 -2.78
C ASN A 20 18.65 28.20 -2.01
N ALA A 21 18.01 29.29 -1.59
CA ALA A 21 16.70 29.26 -0.94
C ALA A 21 15.62 28.67 -1.86
N LEU A 22 15.58 29.07 -3.14
CA LEU A 22 14.64 28.54 -4.12
C LEU A 22 14.84 27.05 -4.38
N ASN A 23 16.08 26.60 -4.56
CA ASN A 23 16.38 25.18 -4.79
C ASN A 23 15.96 24.32 -3.58
N LYS A 24 16.17 24.82 -2.35
CA LYS A 24 15.72 24.13 -1.13
C LYS A 24 14.21 24.17 -1.00
N ALA A 25 13.57 25.31 -1.30
CA ALA A 25 12.11 25.46 -1.29
C ALA A 25 11.42 24.44 -2.21
N LEU A 26 12.00 24.16 -3.39
CA LEU A 26 11.50 23.15 -4.32
C LEU A 26 11.55 21.72 -3.75
N MET A 27 12.47 21.43 -2.84
CA MET A 27 12.64 20.10 -2.21
C MET A 27 11.97 19.96 -0.85
N LEU A 28 11.32 21.02 -0.33
CA LEU A 28 10.61 20.97 0.96
C LEU A 28 9.48 19.94 0.93
N ALA A 29 9.49 19.04 1.92
CA ALA A 29 8.45 18.05 2.17
C ALA A 29 7.86 18.14 3.60
N ASP A 30 8.59 18.74 4.54
CA ASP A 30 8.22 18.80 5.96
C ASP A 30 8.83 20.02 6.69
N ASN A 31 8.49 20.15 7.98
CA ASN A 31 9.00 21.21 8.86
C ASN A 31 10.52 21.09 9.15
N GLN A 32 11.13 19.91 9.03
CA GLN A 32 12.57 19.74 9.26
C GLN A 32 13.38 20.31 8.10
N ALA A 33 12.95 20.04 6.86
CA ALA A 33 13.52 20.64 5.66
C ALA A 33 13.35 22.17 5.66
N LEU A 34 12.23 22.68 6.19
CA LEU A 34 12.03 24.12 6.37
C LEU A 34 13.04 24.72 7.35
N ALA A 35 13.25 24.08 8.50
CA ALA A 35 14.21 24.54 9.49
C ALA A 35 15.64 24.62 8.91
N LEU A 36 16.09 23.59 8.19
CA LEU A 36 17.40 23.59 7.53
C LEU A 36 17.52 24.71 6.48
N MET A 37 16.49 24.92 5.66
CA MET A 37 16.47 26.03 4.70
C MET A 37 16.59 27.38 5.41
N LEU A 38 15.89 27.56 6.53
CA LEU A 38 15.90 28.79 7.31
C LEU A 38 17.25 29.03 7.99
N GLU A 39 17.91 28.01 8.53
CA GLU A 39 19.27 28.09 9.09
C GLU A 39 20.28 28.61 8.06
N ASP A 40 20.20 28.11 6.82
CA ASP A 40 21.08 28.55 5.75
C ASP A 40 20.77 29.99 5.29
N ILE A 41 19.49 30.35 5.26
CA ILE A 41 19.05 31.71 4.92
C ILE A 41 19.51 32.72 5.98
N THR A 42 19.29 32.44 7.27
CA THR A 42 19.66 33.37 8.35
C THR A 42 21.16 33.60 8.37
N LYS A 43 21.96 32.52 8.28
CA LYS A 43 23.41 32.59 8.19
C LYS A 43 23.89 33.40 6.99
N SER A 44 23.34 33.12 5.81
CA SER A 44 23.79 33.78 4.59
C SER A 44 23.41 35.26 4.56
N LEU A 45 22.22 35.61 5.07
CA LEU A 45 21.76 36.99 5.21
C LEU A 45 22.66 37.79 6.15
N THR A 46 22.95 37.26 7.35
CA THR A 46 23.82 37.93 8.33
C THR A 46 25.18 38.26 7.72
N ASN A 47 25.81 37.27 7.07
CA ASN A 47 27.13 37.42 6.47
C ASN A 47 27.14 38.37 5.25
N THR A 48 26.10 38.33 4.42
CA THR A 48 26.04 39.11 3.18
C THR A 48 25.69 40.57 3.43
N LEU A 49 24.81 40.83 4.41
CA LEU A 49 24.36 42.18 4.75
C LEU A 49 25.24 42.85 5.82
N GLY A 50 26.18 42.11 6.42
CA GLY A 50 27.09 42.64 7.44
C GLY A 50 26.38 43.07 8.72
N VAL A 51 25.31 42.37 9.11
CA VAL A 51 24.54 42.63 10.33
C VAL A 51 25.01 41.72 11.47
N ASP A 52 24.71 42.08 12.72
CA ASP A 52 25.17 41.30 13.88
C ASP A 52 24.36 40.02 14.11
N SER A 53 23.08 40.01 13.72
CA SER A 53 22.21 38.84 13.89
C SER A 53 21.04 38.79 12.92
N CYS A 54 20.51 37.58 12.69
CA CYS A 54 19.29 37.31 11.93
C CYS A 54 18.43 36.28 12.67
N HIS A 55 17.13 36.56 12.79
CA HIS A 55 16.17 35.75 13.55
C HIS A 55 14.97 35.42 12.69
N VAL A 56 14.56 34.16 12.69
CA VAL A 56 13.30 33.70 12.12
C VAL A 56 12.49 33.05 13.23
N ASN A 57 11.24 33.45 13.37
CA ASN A 57 10.32 32.82 14.32
C ASN A 57 8.99 32.60 13.62
N LEU A 58 8.61 31.33 13.45
CA LEU A 58 7.42 30.91 12.72
C LEU A 58 6.51 30.06 13.60
N ASP A 59 5.23 30.40 13.57
CA ASP A 59 4.14 29.53 13.97
C ASP A 59 3.82 28.63 12.76
N SER A 60 4.36 27.41 12.73
CA SER A 60 3.96 26.46 11.69
C SER A 60 2.49 26.09 11.90
N ILE A 61 1.75 26.01 10.81
CA ILE A 61 0.33 25.61 10.79
C ILE A 61 0.14 24.17 11.36
N TYR A 62 1.24 23.42 11.55
CA TYR A 62 1.28 22.01 11.99
C TYR A 62 1.91 21.79 13.37
N GLU A 63 1.62 22.67 14.34
CA GLU A 63 1.95 22.50 15.76
C GLU A 63 3.45 22.47 16.13
N LYS A 64 4.37 22.72 15.20
CA LYS A 64 5.82 22.83 15.48
C LYS A 64 6.32 24.24 15.22
N LYS A 65 6.53 25.00 16.30
CA LYS A 65 7.16 26.32 16.24
C LYS A 65 8.59 26.16 15.76
N ILE A 66 9.00 27.03 14.84
CA ILE A 66 10.36 27.06 14.31
C ILE A 66 10.98 28.39 14.71
N TYR A 67 11.96 28.34 15.60
CA TYR A 67 12.78 29.48 15.98
C TYR A 67 14.23 29.21 15.60
N ILE A 68 14.80 30.11 14.79
CA ILE A 68 16.16 30.03 14.29
C ILE A 68 16.81 31.39 14.47
N GLU A 69 18.00 31.42 15.05
CA GLU A 69 18.81 32.61 15.29
C GLU A 69 20.25 32.36 14.84
N TYR A 70 20.83 33.32 14.13
CA TYR A 70 22.24 33.29 13.75
C TYR A 70 22.93 34.62 14.09
N PRO A 71 24.07 34.62 14.79
CA PRO A 71 24.74 33.46 15.41
C PRO A 71 23.88 32.80 16.50
N ALA A 72 23.94 31.48 16.62
CA ALA A 72 23.17 30.74 17.62
C ALA A 72 23.58 31.14 19.05
N LYS A 73 22.60 31.28 19.95
CA LYS A 73 22.82 31.53 21.38
C LYS A 73 22.98 30.23 22.17
N ASP A 74 23.72 30.30 23.29
CA ASP A 74 23.92 29.19 24.22
C ASP A 74 22.64 28.78 24.98
N SER A 75 21.64 29.67 25.09
CA SER A 75 20.35 29.39 25.73
C SER A 75 19.17 29.82 24.85
N ASN A 76 18.27 28.88 24.57
CA ASN A 76 17.01 29.13 23.88
C ASN A 76 15.87 29.24 24.92
N ASN A 77 15.14 30.34 24.93
CA ASN A 77 13.98 30.53 25.81
C ASN A 77 12.68 30.42 25.00
N GLU A 78 12.12 29.20 24.94
CA GLU A 78 10.94 28.90 24.12
C GLU A 78 9.69 29.67 24.53
N GLU A 79 9.47 29.87 25.83
CA GLU A 79 8.28 30.60 26.36
C GLU A 79 8.32 32.08 25.98
N LEU A 80 9.50 32.69 26.07
CA LEU A 80 9.70 34.08 25.65
C LEU A 80 9.60 34.21 24.13
N ASN A 81 10.20 33.29 23.37
CA ASN A 81 10.09 33.27 21.90
C ASN A 81 8.64 33.15 21.42
N ASP A 82 7.81 32.35 22.11
CA ASP A 82 6.38 32.26 21.82
C ASP A 82 5.62 33.56 22.12
N SER A 83 5.95 34.20 23.25
CA SER A 83 5.34 35.46 23.66
C SER A 83 5.68 36.58 22.66
N LEU A 84 6.95 36.67 22.24
CA LEU A 84 7.43 37.61 21.23
C LEU A 84 6.76 37.36 19.87
N LEU A 85 6.61 36.10 19.46
CA LEU A 85 5.94 35.72 18.22
C LEU A 85 4.48 36.23 18.18
N LYS A 86 3.73 36.02 19.25
CA LYS A 86 2.34 36.48 19.37
C LYS A 86 2.23 38.00 19.24
N LEU A 87 3.08 38.75 19.94
CA LEU A 87 3.10 40.21 19.91
C LEU A 87 3.50 40.74 18.52
N TRP A 88 4.52 40.14 17.89
CA TRP A 88 4.94 40.52 16.54
C TRP A 88 3.85 40.27 15.49
N ARG A 89 3.11 39.16 15.58
CA ARG A 89 1.99 38.90 14.66
C ARG A 89 0.92 39.99 14.71
N ILE A 90 0.63 40.51 15.90
CA ILE A 90 -0.32 41.62 16.08
C ILE A 90 0.26 42.91 15.45
N GLN A 91 1.49 43.26 15.81
CA GLN A 91 2.13 44.49 15.35
C GLN A 91 2.29 44.53 13.82
N LEU A 92 2.76 43.42 13.23
CA LEU A 92 3.05 43.32 11.80
C LEU A 92 1.80 43.09 10.93
N SER A 93 0.63 42.85 11.55
CA SER A 93 -0.64 42.83 10.82
C SER A 93 -1.02 44.22 10.32
N SER A 94 -0.60 45.28 11.05
CA SER A 94 -0.91 46.68 10.72
C SER A 94 0.22 47.37 9.93
N ASN A 95 1.47 47.00 10.20
CA ASN A 95 2.66 47.58 9.56
C ASN A 95 3.56 46.48 8.95
N PRO A 96 3.67 46.38 7.60
CA PRO A 96 4.39 45.29 6.94
C PRO A 96 5.92 45.39 7.02
N LEU A 97 6.45 46.46 7.62
CA LEU A 97 7.86 46.67 7.89
C LEU A 97 7.98 47.53 9.15
N HIS A 98 8.72 47.04 10.15
CA HIS A 98 8.85 47.69 11.45
C HIS A 98 10.32 47.89 11.81
N TYR A 99 10.69 49.13 12.14
CA TYR A 99 12.05 49.48 12.57
C TYR A 99 12.05 49.76 14.05
N ILE A 100 13.08 49.26 14.73
CA ILE A 100 13.30 49.47 16.15
C ILE A 100 14.67 50.08 16.32
N ASN A 101 14.74 51.15 17.11
CA ASN A 101 15.99 51.72 17.57
C ASN A 101 15.82 52.09 19.04
N ARG A 102 16.75 51.62 19.89
CA ARG A 102 16.72 51.80 21.34
C ARG A 102 16.62 53.26 21.78
N GLU A 103 17.24 54.18 21.05
CA GLU A 103 17.22 55.61 21.39
C GLU A 103 15.86 56.26 21.13
N PHE A 104 15.03 55.64 20.28
CA PHE A 104 13.77 56.23 19.80
C PHE A 104 12.52 55.43 20.16
N THR A 105 12.67 54.20 20.66
CA THR A 105 11.52 53.38 21.05
C THR A 105 10.97 53.78 22.42
N ASN A 106 9.64 53.94 22.49
CA ASN A 106 8.89 54.09 23.73
C ASN A 106 8.03 52.84 24.03
N SER A 107 8.21 51.77 23.26
CA SER A 107 7.44 50.54 23.39
C SER A 107 8.16 49.56 24.31
N VAL A 108 7.50 49.19 25.42
CA VAL A 108 8.03 48.21 26.39
C VAL A 108 8.36 46.88 25.71
N PHE A 109 7.52 46.47 24.76
CA PHE A 109 7.71 45.26 23.97
C PHE A 109 8.98 45.32 23.10
N GLU A 110 9.19 46.45 22.43
CA GLU A 110 10.36 46.63 21.56
C GLU A 110 11.65 46.68 22.38
N ASP A 111 11.65 47.32 23.54
CA ASP A 111 12.79 47.34 24.45
C ASP A 111 13.10 45.95 25.02
N GLU A 112 12.07 45.20 25.43
CA GLU A 112 12.22 43.81 25.88
C GLU A 112 12.79 42.91 24.77
N PHE A 113 12.29 43.04 23.54
CA PHE A 113 12.81 42.33 22.37
C PHE A 113 14.29 42.66 22.12
N LEU A 114 14.65 43.95 22.10
CA LEU A 114 16.04 44.37 21.92
C LEU A 114 16.94 43.85 23.04
N ASN A 115 16.49 43.87 24.30
CA ASN A 115 17.25 43.38 25.45
C ASN A 115 17.46 41.87 25.39
N PHE A 116 16.43 41.10 25.05
CA PHE A 116 16.52 39.65 24.90
C PHE A 116 17.51 39.24 23.80
N HIS A 117 17.61 40.00 22.71
CA HIS A 117 18.57 39.75 21.64
C HIS A 117 19.92 40.47 21.80
N GLY A 118 20.09 41.30 22.83
CA GLY A 118 21.31 42.08 23.03
C GLY A 118 21.57 43.08 21.89
N LEU A 119 20.50 43.67 21.34
CA LEU A 119 20.52 44.55 20.17
C LEU A 119 20.25 46.00 20.57
N LYS A 120 20.80 46.93 19.78
CA LYS A 120 20.45 48.35 19.83
C LYS A 120 19.43 48.74 18.76
N SER A 121 19.48 48.10 17.60
CA SER A 121 18.56 48.36 16.50
C SER A 121 18.15 47.08 15.79
N ALA A 122 16.94 47.06 15.23
CA ALA A 122 16.40 45.92 14.50
C ALA A 122 15.44 46.35 13.39
N ILE A 123 15.33 45.52 12.36
CA ILE A 123 14.34 45.63 11.28
C ILE A 123 13.58 44.31 11.21
N VAL A 124 12.25 44.38 11.30
CA VAL A 124 11.36 43.21 11.42
C VAL A 124 10.34 43.22 10.30
N MET A 125 10.21 42.09 9.59
CA MET A 125 9.21 41.88 8.53
C MET A 125 8.37 40.62 8.79
N PRO A 126 7.07 40.63 8.45
CA PRO A 126 6.19 39.49 8.65
C PRO A 126 6.39 38.42 7.58
N VAL A 127 6.60 37.18 8.02
CA VAL A 127 6.38 36.00 7.17
C VAL A 127 4.89 35.71 7.17
N LYS A 128 4.29 35.63 5.98
CA LYS A 128 2.84 35.47 5.82
C LYS A 128 2.51 34.13 5.18
N SER A 129 1.42 33.53 5.60
CA SER A 129 0.77 32.44 4.90
C SER A 129 -0.67 32.87 4.61
N ASN A 130 -1.12 32.77 3.36
CA ASN A 130 -2.45 33.25 2.94
C ASN A 130 -2.76 34.67 3.45
N TYR A 131 -1.81 35.59 3.33
CA TYR A 131 -1.89 36.99 3.79
C TYR A 131 -1.92 37.22 5.31
N VAL A 132 -1.96 36.16 6.12
CA VAL A 132 -1.95 36.25 7.59
C VAL A 132 -0.50 36.12 8.10
N PRO A 133 -0.02 37.00 8.99
CA PRO A 133 1.28 36.83 9.64
C PRO A 133 1.31 35.54 10.46
N VAL A 134 2.16 34.61 10.03
CA VAL A 134 2.46 33.36 10.74
C VAL A 134 3.78 33.45 11.49
N GLY A 135 4.59 34.48 11.22
CA GLY A 135 5.82 34.72 11.92
C GLY A 135 6.54 35.96 11.44
N TYR A 136 7.83 36.05 11.75
CA TYR A 136 8.67 37.17 11.35
C TYR A 136 10.09 36.74 10.97
N LEU A 137 10.71 37.57 10.12
CA LEU A 137 12.14 37.59 9.85
C LEU A 137 12.68 38.92 10.37
N CYS A 138 13.74 38.88 11.17
CA CYS A 138 14.35 40.04 11.81
C CYS A 138 15.85 40.08 11.51
N LEU A 139 16.37 41.27 11.19
CA LEU A 139 17.82 41.55 11.23
C LEU A 139 18.09 42.49 12.40
N GLY A 140 19.16 42.22 13.15
CA GLY A 140 19.53 42.96 14.35
C GLY A 140 20.96 43.47 14.31
N SER A 141 21.18 44.65 14.89
CA SER A 141 22.51 45.21 15.14
C SER A 141 22.74 45.58 16.59
N LYS A 142 23.96 45.36 17.06
CA LYS A 142 24.49 45.82 18.35
C LYS A 142 24.87 47.30 18.33
N GLY A 143 24.95 47.90 17.16
CA GLY A 143 25.15 49.33 16.95
C GLY A 143 23.86 50.07 16.59
N ASP A 144 23.96 51.39 16.55
CA ASP A 144 22.89 52.24 16.02
C ASP A 144 23.01 52.25 14.49
N GLN A 145 22.26 51.35 13.85
CA GLN A 145 22.31 51.14 12.40
C GLN A 145 21.20 51.90 11.69
N ASN A 146 21.56 52.70 10.69
CA ASN A 146 20.62 53.20 9.69
C ASN A 146 20.43 52.14 8.61
N TRP A 147 19.27 51.50 8.60
CA TRP A 147 18.90 50.49 7.62
C TRP A 147 18.80 51.10 6.23
N SER A 148 19.51 50.52 5.26
CA SER A 148 19.49 51.01 3.87
C SER A 148 18.33 50.40 3.10
N GLU A 149 17.89 51.10 2.04
CA GLU A 149 16.87 50.59 1.10
C GLU A 149 17.27 49.23 0.49
N TYR A 150 18.58 48.97 0.35
CA TYR A 150 19.08 47.67 -0.09
C TYR A 150 18.79 46.56 0.93
N VAL A 151 18.98 46.81 2.24
CA VAL A 151 18.65 45.84 3.30
C VAL A 151 17.15 45.58 3.35
N GLU A 152 16.34 46.63 3.25
CA GLU A 152 14.87 46.53 3.24
C GLU A 152 14.36 45.67 2.08
N LYS A 153 14.80 45.96 0.86
CA LYS A 153 14.42 45.17 -0.33
C LYS A 153 14.92 43.74 -0.25
N SER A 154 16.11 43.53 0.30
CA SER A 154 16.66 42.19 0.52
C SER A 154 15.77 41.38 1.47
N LEU A 155 15.34 42.00 2.56
CA LEU A 155 14.45 41.40 3.54
C LEU A 155 13.08 41.11 2.94
N GLU A 156 12.54 42.01 2.12
CA GLU A 156 11.25 41.82 1.44
C GLU A 156 11.26 40.57 0.55
N VAL A 157 12.32 40.41 -0.25
CA VAL A 157 12.46 39.27 -1.16
C VAL A 157 12.59 37.97 -0.39
N VAL A 158 13.45 37.92 0.64
CA VAL A 158 13.64 36.69 1.42
C VAL A 158 12.41 36.32 2.23
N THR A 159 11.76 37.29 2.87
CA THR A 159 10.52 37.07 3.61
C THR A 159 9.42 36.46 2.72
N ARG A 160 9.32 36.89 1.46
CA ARG A 160 8.40 36.31 0.47
C ARG A 160 8.77 34.87 0.10
N LEU A 161 10.06 34.56 -0.06
CA LEU A 161 10.51 33.19 -0.33
C LEU A 161 10.16 32.25 0.83
N ILE A 162 10.37 32.70 2.07
CA ILE A 162 9.99 31.95 3.27
C ILE A 162 8.47 31.76 3.32
N SER A 163 7.70 32.81 3.01
CA SER A 163 6.23 32.74 2.94
C SER A 163 5.75 31.67 1.96
N MET A 164 6.33 31.62 0.75
CA MET A 164 6.03 30.58 -0.25
C MET A 164 6.42 29.17 0.22
N ALA A 165 7.54 29.04 0.93
CA ALA A 165 7.98 27.76 1.50
C ALA A 165 7.00 27.24 2.56
N VAL A 166 6.50 28.13 3.43
CA VAL A 166 5.47 27.81 4.43
C VAL A 166 4.17 27.36 3.75
N ASP A 167 3.68 28.12 2.75
CA ASP A 167 2.47 27.77 2.01
C ASP A 167 2.60 26.43 1.26
N LYS A 168 3.80 26.12 0.75
CA LYS A 168 4.07 24.83 0.09
C LYS A 168 3.95 23.66 1.06
N ILE A 169 4.49 23.78 2.27
CA ILE A 169 4.38 22.73 3.31
C ILE A 169 2.92 22.59 3.71
N ALA A 170 2.20 23.72 3.84
CA ALA A 170 0.76 23.72 4.07
C ALA A 170 0.01 22.88 3.02
N LEU A 171 0.30 23.10 1.75
CA LEU A 171 -0.32 22.34 0.66
C LEU A 171 0.09 20.86 0.65
N HIS A 172 1.36 20.55 0.91
CA HIS A 172 1.88 19.18 0.89
C HIS A 172 1.19 18.28 1.93
N ASP A 173 0.99 18.80 3.15
CA ASP A 173 0.28 18.06 4.21
C ASP A 173 -1.21 17.86 3.90
N GLN A 174 -1.88 18.84 3.29
CA GLN A 174 -3.26 18.66 2.83
C GLN A 174 -3.37 17.55 1.78
N ILE A 175 -2.44 17.53 0.81
CA ILE A 175 -2.36 16.47 -0.20
C ILE A 175 -2.13 15.11 0.46
N ARG A 176 -1.24 15.04 1.45
CA ARG A 176 -0.96 13.81 2.20
C ARG A 176 -2.21 13.25 2.86
N ILE A 177 -2.95 14.07 3.62
CA ILE A 177 -4.18 13.66 4.30
C ILE A 177 -5.24 13.17 3.30
N VAL A 178 -5.42 13.90 2.19
CA VAL A 178 -6.36 13.53 1.14
C VAL A 178 -5.96 12.20 0.48
N ASN A 179 -4.68 11.99 0.22
CA ASN A 179 -4.17 10.74 -0.34
C ASN A 179 -4.38 9.56 0.62
N GLU A 180 -4.06 9.72 1.90
CA GLU A 180 -4.32 8.70 2.94
C GLU A 180 -5.81 8.31 2.98
N PHE A 181 -6.71 9.29 2.88
CA PHE A 181 -8.15 9.06 2.82
C PHE A 181 -8.57 8.27 1.57
N TYR A 182 -8.09 8.64 0.39
CA TYR A 182 -8.38 7.91 -0.86
C TYR A 182 -7.87 6.47 -0.81
N GLN A 183 -6.65 6.25 -0.30
CA GLN A 183 -6.09 4.91 -0.13
C GLN A 183 -6.94 4.06 0.82
N SER A 184 -7.46 4.65 1.90
CA SER A 184 -8.38 3.96 2.81
C SER A 184 -9.67 3.51 2.12
N ILE A 185 -10.26 4.36 1.27
CA ILE A 185 -11.48 4.03 0.51
C ILE A 185 -11.22 2.90 -0.48
N ILE A 186 -10.12 2.99 -1.21
CA ILE A 186 -9.72 1.98 -2.20
C ILE A 186 -9.52 0.63 -1.51
N ASN A 187 -8.77 0.59 -0.41
CA ASN A 187 -8.52 -0.64 0.34
C ASN A 187 -9.82 -1.28 0.87
N LYS A 188 -10.72 -0.47 1.45
CA LYS A 188 -12.04 -0.95 1.90
C LYS A 188 -12.90 -1.49 0.74
N SER A 189 -12.78 -0.89 -0.43
CA SER A 189 -13.52 -1.31 -1.63
C SER A 189 -12.98 -2.66 -2.14
N PHE A 190 -11.66 -2.84 -2.19
CA PHE A 190 -11.03 -4.13 -2.52
C PHE A 190 -11.44 -5.22 -1.54
N GLN A 191 -11.31 -4.98 -0.23
CA GLN A 191 -11.74 -5.93 0.80
C GLN A 191 -13.22 -6.33 0.67
N ARG A 192 -14.08 -5.39 0.26
CA ARG A 192 -15.50 -5.67 0.03
C ARG A 192 -15.72 -6.53 -1.22
N ILE A 193 -14.99 -6.28 -2.30
CA ILE A 193 -15.04 -7.08 -3.53
C ILE A 193 -14.58 -8.50 -3.22
N ASP A 194 -13.45 -8.68 -2.56
CA ASP A 194 -12.93 -10.00 -2.19
C ASP A 194 -13.94 -10.77 -1.33
N ARG A 195 -14.54 -10.10 -0.33
CA ARG A 195 -15.57 -10.72 0.50
C ARG A 195 -16.80 -11.14 -0.30
N ILE A 196 -17.25 -10.33 -1.26
CA ILE A 196 -18.38 -10.66 -2.14
C ILE A 196 -18.02 -11.85 -3.03
N LEU A 197 -16.82 -11.86 -3.62
CA LEU A 197 -16.34 -12.97 -4.44
C LEU A 197 -16.31 -14.27 -3.65
N SER A 198 -15.73 -14.28 -2.45
CA SER A 198 -15.73 -15.47 -1.57
C SER A 198 -17.15 -15.94 -1.26
N GLN A 199 -18.08 -15.02 -0.95
CA GLN A 199 -19.49 -15.37 -0.71
C GLN A 199 -20.19 -15.97 -1.94
N VAL A 200 -19.87 -15.49 -3.14
CA VAL A 200 -20.38 -16.05 -4.40
C VAL A 200 -19.82 -17.45 -4.63
N VAL A 201 -18.51 -17.64 -4.45
CA VAL A 201 -17.85 -18.95 -4.56
C VAL A 201 -18.46 -19.94 -3.56
N ASP A 202 -18.63 -19.54 -2.30
CA ASP A 202 -19.23 -20.35 -1.25
C ASP A 202 -20.68 -20.76 -1.58
N SER A 203 -21.45 -19.83 -2.14
CA SER A 203 -22.84 -20.07 -2.55
C SER A 203 -22.93 -21.04 -3.73
N LEU A 204 -22.03 -20.90 -4.72
CA LEU A 204 -21.93 -21.82 -5.85
C LEU A 204 -21.52 -23.22 -5.37
N ALA A 205 -20.51 -23.31 -4.52
CA ALA A 205 -20.08 -24.57 -3.91
C ALA A 205 -21.21 -25.22 -3.10
N ALA A 206 -21.94 -24.45 -2.30
CA ALA A 206 -23.11 -24.92 -1.56
C ALA A 206 -24.17 -25.54 -2.47
N THR A 207 -24.40 -24.93 -3.63
CA THR A 207 -25.36 -25.42 -4.61
C THR A 207 -24.97 -26.80 -5.17
N VAL A 208 -23.67 -27.04 -5.40
CA VAL A 208 -23.17 -28.38 -5.77
C VAL A 208 -23.43 -29.39 -4.67
N ARG A 209 -23.11 -29.04 -3.42
CA ARG A 209 -23.30 -29.90 -2.24
C ARG A 209 -24.75 -30.35 -2.05
N PHE A 210 -25.71 -29.45 -2.24
CA PHE A 210 -27.13 -29.81 -2.12
C PHE A 210 -27.59 -30.85 -3.14
N ARG A 211 -26.90 -30.94 -4.29
CA ARG A 211 -27.29 -31.82 -5.38
C ARG A 211 -26.58 -33.17 -5.31
N ASP A 212 -25.36 -33.23 -4.81
CA ASP A 212 -24.56 -34.45 -4.71
C ASP A 212 -24.11 -34.69 -3.26
N TYR A 213 -24.76 -35.64 -2.59
CA TYR A 213 -24.55 -35.97 -1.18
C TYR A 213 -23.08 -36.28 -0.82
N PHE A 214 -22.27 -36.72 -1.79
CA PHE A 214 -20.86 -37.08 -1.56
C PHE A 214 -19.90 -35.89 -1.72
N THR A 215 -20.35 -34.74 -2.23
CA THR A 215 -19.45 -33.65 -2.64
C THR A 215 -18.97 -32.74 -1.52
N SER A 216 -19.65 -32.64 -0.36
CA SER A 216 -19.25 -31.67 0.67
C SER A 216 -17.86 -31.95 1.25
N GLU A 217 -17.64 -33.18 1.69
CA GLU A 217 -16.37 -33.60 2.28
C GLU A 217 -15.30 -33.79 1.20
N HIS A 218 -15.69 -34.30 0.03
CA HIS A 218 -14.82 -34.46 -1.14
C HIS A 218 -14.19 -33.14 -1.58
N LEU A 219 -15.00 -32.09 -1.73
CA LEU A 219 -14.51 -30.76 -2.11
C LEU A 219 -13.53 -30.22 -1.06
N ARG A 220 -13.78 -30.44 0.24
CA ARG A 220 -12.91 -29.99 1.33
C ARG A 220 -11.55 -30.67 1.29
N ARG A 221 -11.55 -32.00 1.24
CA ARG A 221 -10.33 -32.80 1.24
C ARG A 221 -9.50 -32.58 -0.02
N THR A 222 -10.15 -32.52 -1.19
CA THR A 222 -9.50 -32.22 -2.47
C THR A 222 -8.85 -30.84 -2.46
N THR A 223 -9.57 -29.81 -1.99
CA THR A 223 -9.04 -28.44 -1.93
C THR A 223 -7.85 -28.35 -0.98
N ARG A 224 -7.96 -28.93 0.23
CA ARG A 224 -6.86 -28.94 1.21
C ARG A 224 -5.61 -29.63 0.66
N LEU A 225 -5.79 -30.78 0.01
CA LEU A 225 -4.68 -31.52 -0.58
C LEU A 225 -4.07 -30.76 -1.76
N ALA A 226 -4.87 -30.17 -2.64
CA ALA A 226 -4.37 -29.38 -3.77
C ALA A 226 -3.55 -28.17 -3.30
N VAL A 227 -4.02 -27.43 -2.28
CA VAL A 227 -3.30 -26.30 -1.67
C VAL A 227 -1.98 -26.77 -1.04
N ALA A 228 -2.00 -27.85 -0.26
CA ALA A 228 -0.79 -28.36 0.38
C ALA A 228 0.25 -28.86 -0.65
N ILE A 229 -0.20 -29.49 -1.75
CA ILE A 229 0.66 -29.88 -2.87
C ILE A 229 1.32 -28.63 -3.48
N ALA A 230 0.52 -27.61 -3.80
CA ALA A 230 1.02 -26.37 -4.41
C ALA A 230 2.00 -25.62 -3.52
N ASP A 231 1.73 -25.56 -2.21
CA ASP A 231 2.62 -24.98 -1.20
C ASP A 231 3.95 -25.77 -1.11
N THR A 232 3.88 -27.10 -1.06
CA THR A 232 5.07 -27.98 -1.08
C THR A 232 5.91 -27.81 -2.35
N MET A 233 5.26 -27.46 -3.47
CA MET A 233 5.92 -27.16 -4.75
C MET A 233 6.50 -25.74 -4.81
N GLY A 234 6.25 -24.88 -3.80
CA GLY A 234 6.73 -23.51 -3.74
C GLY A 234 6.05 -22.57 -4.73
N LEU A 235 4.78 -22.84 -5.08
CA LEU A 235 4.00 -21.95 -5.95
C LEU A 235 3.64 -20.64 -5.23
N SER A 236 3.37 -19.58 -6.01
CA SER A 236 3.03 -18.27 -5.45
C SER A 236 1.67 -18.28 -4.73
N ASN A 237 1.48 -17.42 -3.73
CA ASN A 237 0.20 -17.27 -3.03
C ASN A 237 -0.97 -16.95 -3.99
N GLU A 238 -0.72 -16.19 -5.06
CA GLU A 238 -1.71 -15.91 -6.10
C GLU A 238 -2.13 -17.18 -6.85
N THR A 239 -1.17 -18.04 -7.18
CA THR A 239 -1.41 -19.36 -7.81
C THR A 239 -2.17 -20.29 -6.87
N ILE A 240 -1.77 -20.35 -5.59
CA ILE A 240 -2.43 -21.16 -4.56
C ILE A 240 -3.87 -20.70 -4.35
N HIS A 241 -4.10 -19.39 -4.29
CA HIS A 241 -5.44 -18.82 -4.17
C HIS A 241 -6.32 -19.12 -5.40
N THR A 242 -5.76 -19.01 -6.60
CA THR A 242 -6.44 -19.41 -7.84
C THR A 242 -6.82 -20.89 -7.82
N LEU A 243 -5.88 -21.77 -7.45
CA LEU A 243 -6.08 -23.20 -7.34
C LEU A 243 -7.13 -23.56 -6.29
N SER A 244 -7.16 -22.88 -5.14
CA SER A 244 -8.12 -23.17 -4.08
C SER A 244 -9.57 -22.90 -4.56
N ILE A 245 -9.80 -21.77 -5.23
CA ILE A 245 -11.11 -21.45 -5.83
C ILE A 245 -11.46 -22.46 -6.92
N ALA A 246 -10.52 -22.81 -7.79
CA ALA A 246 -10.74 -23.81 -8.83
C ALA A 246 -11.09 -25.19 -8.24
N SER A 247 -10.42 -25.60 -7.15
CA SER A 247 -10.64 -26.87 -6.47
C SER A 247 -12.04 -26.93 -5.83
N VAL A 248 -12.52 -25.82 -5.27
CA VAL A 248 -13.89 -25.74 -4.71
C VAL A 248 -14.96 -25.83 -5.81
N LEU A 249 -14.66 -25.33 -7.01
CA LEU A 249 -15.62 -25.23 -8.11
C LEU A 249 -15.45 -26.28 -9.21
N HIS A 250 -14.46 -27.18 -9.13
CA HIS A 250 -14.09 -28.09 -10.22
C HIS A 250 -15.27 -28.94 -10.73
N ASP A 251 -16.15 -29.31 -9.81
CA ASP A 251 -17.33 -30.12 -10.06
C ASP A 251 -18.63 -29.33 -10.28
N ILE A 252 -18.60 -27.98 -10.38
CA ILE A 252 -19.80 -27.14 -10.53
C ILE A 252 -20.64 -27.52 -11.75
N GLY A 253 -20.02 -28.06 -12.80
CA GLY A 253 -20.73 -28.55 -13.99
C GLY A 253 -21.61 -29.77 -13.72
N LYS A 254 -21.42 -30.50 -12.61
CA LYS A 254 -22.28 -31.61 -12.21
C LYS A 254 -23.72 -31.15 -11.97
N LEU A 255 -23.99 -29.86 -11.76
CA LEU A 255 -25.33 -29.26 -11.69
C LEU A 255 -26.21 -29.49 -12.93
N ALA A 256 -25.62 -29.77 -14.09
CA ALA A 256 -26.37 -30.05 -15.30
C ALA A 256 -26.56 -31.55 -15.58
N ILE A 257 -25.91 -32.43 -14.80
CA ILE A 257 -25.95 -33.87 -15.03
C ILE A 257 -27.21 -34.48 -14.38
N PRO A 258 -27.95 -35.39 -15.04
CA PRO A 258 -29.12 -36.00 -14.42
C PRO A 258 -28.78 -36.80 -13.14
N MET A 259 -29.60 -36.64 -12.09
CA MET A 259 -29.42 -37.34 -10.81
C MET A 259 -29.46 -38.87 -10.95
N SER A 260 -30.26 -39.39 -11.88
CA SER A 260 -30.34 -40.82 -12.18
C SER A 260 -29.02 -41.40 -12.73
N ILE A 261 -28.15 -40.55 -13.28
CA ILE A 261 -26.83 -40.92 -13.78
C ILE A 261 -25.78 -40.74 -12.66
N LEU A 262 -25.78 -39.59 -11.98
CA LEU A 262 -24.86 -39.30 -10.86
C LEU A 262 -24.96 -40.33 -9.73
N ASN A 263 -26.19 -40.65 -9.31
CA ASN A 263 -26.47 -41.52 -8.15
C ASN A 263 -26.88 -42.94 -8.55
N LYS A 264 -26.61 -43.35 -9.79
CA LYS A 264 -26.84 -44.74 -10.20
C LYS A 264 -26.15 -45.67 -9.17
N PRO A 265 -26.63 -46.90 -8.94
CA PRO A 265 -25.91 -47.96 -8.19
C PRO A 265 -25.48 -49.17 -9.05
N SER A 266 -25.49 -49.06 -10.40
CA SER A 266 -24.80 -49.98 -11.35
C SER A 266 -23.79 -49.27 -12.30
N LYS A 267 -22.77 -49.99 -12.80
CA LYS A 267 -21.78 -49.43 -13.75
C LYS A 267 -22.42 -48.57 -14.85
N LEU A 268 -21.80 -47.43 -15.13
CA LEU A 268 -22.25 -46.51 -16.16
C LEU A 268 -22.00 -47.09 -17.56
N THR A 269 -22.93 -46.84 -18.46
CA THR A 269 -22.79 -47.11 -19.89
C THR A 269 -21.83 -46.10 -20.54
N ALA A 270 -21.35 -46.39 -21.75
CA ALA A 270 -20.47 -45.48 -22.48
C ALA A 270 -21.11 -44.10 -22.73
N ASP A 271 -22.43 -44.06 -23.00
CA ASP A 271 -23.16 -42.81 -23.21
C ASP A 271 -23.35 -42.03 -21.90
N GLU A 272 -23.65 -42.71 -20.79
CA GLU A 272 -23.71 -42.09 -19.45
C GLU A 272 -22.36 -41.52 -19.03
N HIS A 273 -21.26 -42.23 -19.33
CA HIS A 273 -19.91 -41.70 -19.13
C HIS A 273 -19.67 -40.42 -19.95
N ARG A 274 -20.11 -40.37 -21.21
CA ARG A 274 -19.98 -39.16 -22.05
C ARG A 274 -20.75 -37.98 -21.46
N ILE A 275 -21.93 -38.24 -20.90
CA ILE A 275 -22.72 -37.22 -20.20
C ILE A 275 -21.96 -36.71 -18.97
N ILE A 276 -21.46 -37.59 -18.10
CA ILE A 276 -20.69 -37.16 -16.92
C ILE A 276 -19.45 -36.35 -17.32
N LYS A 277 -18.68 -36.80 -18.33
CA LYS A 277 -17.48 -36.07 -18.81
C LYS A 277 -17.77 -34.63 -19.27
N SER A 278 -19.02 -34.32 -19.64
CA SER A 278 -19.40 -32.97 -20.04
C SER A 278 -19.33 -31.94 -18.90
N HIS A 279 -19.26 -32.37 -17.63
CA HIS A 279 -19.22 -31.45 -16.49
C HIS A 279 -18.03 -30.50 -16.53
N CYS A 280 -16.85 -30.87 -17.07
CA CYS A 280 -15.73 -29.94 -17.20
C CYS A 280 -16.10 -28.75 -18.12
N GLN A 281 -16.69 -29.05 -19.29
CA GLN A 281 -17.11 -28.04 -20.25
C GLN A 281 -18.26 -27.18 -19.73
N ILE A 282 -19.20 -27.79 -18.99
CA ILE A 282 -20.31 -27.07 -18.38
C ILE A 282 -19.79 -26.18 -17.24
N GLY A 283 -18.88 -26.70 -16.41
CA GLY A 283 -18.22 -25.95 -15.35
C GLY A 283 -17.51 -24.71 -15.89
N TYR A 284 -16.69 -24.89 -16.93
CA TYR A 284 -16.10 -23.77 -17.68
C TYR A 284 -17.14 -22.77 -18.18
N LYS A 285 -18.26 -23.24 -18.76
CA LYS A 285 -19.32 -22.34 -19.24
C LYS A 285 -19.99 -21.54 -18.13
N ILE A 286 -20.13 -22.12 -16.94
CA ILE A 286 -20.69 -21.46 -15.76
C ILE A 286 -19.73 -20.40 -15.23
N THR A 287 -18.43 -20.71 -15.16
CA THR A 287 -17.45 -19.85 -14.49
C THR A 287 -16.80 -18.81 -15.40
N LYS A 288 -16.70 -19.03 -16.72
CA LYS A 288 -16.01 -18.12 -17.66
C LYS A 288 -16.56 -16.70 -17.74
N GLY A 289 -17.79 -16.48 -17.27
CA GLY A 289 -18.43 -15.15 -17.24
C GLY A 289 -18.18 -14.38 -15.94
N ILE A 290 -17.49 -15.00 -14.98
CA ILE A 290 -17.17 -14.42 -13.67
C ILE A 290 -15.70 -14.00 -13.71
N GLU A 291 -15.41 -12.78 -13.25
CA GLU A 291 -14.04 -12.28 -13.08
C GLU A 291 -13.41 -12.93 -11.84
N LEU A 292 -13.05 -14.21 -11.97
CA LEU A 292 -12.30 -14.96 -10.95
C LEU A 292 -10.81 -14.65 -11.07
N PRO A 293 -10.04 -14.76 -9.97
CA PRO A 293 -8.59 -14.59 -10.03
C PRO A 293 -7.95 -15.66 -10.90
N GLY A 294 -6.97 -15.27 -11.72
CA GLY A 294 -6.24 -16.19 -12.58
C GLY A 294 -7.11 -17.03 -13.53
N PRO A 295 -6.58 -18.16 -14.05
CA PRO A 295 -7.28 -19.00 -15.02
C PRO A 295 -8.23 -20.04 -14.39
N VAL A 296 -8.99 -19.72 -13.32
CA VAL A 296 -9.89 -20.68 -12.62
C VAL A 296 -10.77 -21.46 -13.60
N SER A 297 -11.40 -20.78 -14.56
CA SER A 297 -12.30 -21.43 -15.51
C SER A 297 -11.57 -22.49 -16.34
N GLN A 298 -10.35 -22.19 -16.80
CA GLN A 298 -9.52 -23.11 -17.57
C GLN A 298 -9.05 -24.27 -16.71
N ILE A 299 -8.73 -24.04 -15.43
CA ILE A 299 -8.37 -25.11 -14.49
C ILE A 299 -9.54 -26.09 -14.36
N ILE A 300 -10.76 -25.59 -14.15
CA ILE A 300 -11.99 -26.39 -14.12
C ILE A 300 -12.20 -27.14 -15.45
N LEU A 301 -11.87 -26.54 -16.59
CA LEU A 301 -11.97 -27.23 -17.88
C LEU A 301 -11.00 -28.41 -17.99
N GLN A 302 -9.80 -28.27 -17.40
CA GLN A 302 -8.66 -29.17 -17.62
C GLN A 302 -8.42 -30.18 -16.49
N HIS A 303 -9.14 -30.13 -15.37
CA HIS A 303 -8.84 -30.95 -14.18
C HIS A 303 -8.96 -32.48 -14.39
N HIS A 304 -9.50 -32.93 -15.54
CA HIS A 304 -9.53 -34.33 -15.96
C HIS A 304 -8.68 -34.62 -17.20
N GLU A 305 -7.86 -33.67 -17.64
CA GLU A 305 -6.79 -33.92 -18.60
C GLU A 305 -5.71 -34.80 -17.96
N ARG A 306 -4.97 -35.53 -18.80
CA ARG A 306 -3.93 -36.47 -18.38
C ARG A 306 -2.65 -36.17 -19.14
N MET A 307 -1.50 -36.40 -18.52
CA MET A 307 -0.20 -36.03 -19.09
C MET A 307 0.06 -36.66 -20.47
N ASP A 308 -0.51 -37.84 -20.74
CA ASP A 308 -0.41 -38.58 -22.01
C ASP A 308 -1.48 -38.21 -23.06
N GLY A 309 -2.37 -37.26 -22.79
CA GLY A 309 -3.46 -36.87 -23.69
C GLY A 309 -4.67 -37.80 -23.68
N SER A 310 -4.69 -38.84 -22.83
CA SER A 310 -5.85 -39.75 -22.68
C SER A 310 -7.04 -39.13 -21.92
N GLY A 311 -6.84 -37.93 -21.38
CA GLY A 311 -7.81 -37.18 -20.60
C GLY A 311 -8.94 -36.55 -21.42
N TYR A 312 -9.73 -35.71 -20.76
CA TYR A 312 -10.86 -35.02 -21.37
C TYR A 312 -11.04 -33.64 -20.72
N PRO A 313 -11.70 -32.68 -21.40
CA PRO A 313 -12.44 -32.79 -22.66
C PRO A 313 -11.69 -32.44 -23.94
N LEU A 314 -10.48 -31.89 -23.85
CA LEU A 314 -9.70 -31.41 -24.98
C LEU A 314 -8.61 -32.39 -25.41
N GLY A 315 -8.18 -33.31 -24.54
CA GLY A 315 -7.11 -34.27 -24.83
C GLY A 315 -5.74 -33.60 -24.84
N LEU A 316 -5.52 -32.66 -23.92
CA LEU A 316 -4.27 -31.92 -23.79
C LEU A 316 -3.16 -32.82 -23.26
N CYS A 317 -1.92 -32.56 -23.65
CA CYS A 317 -0.78 -33.35 -23.22
C CYS A 317 0.31 -32.50 -22.57
N GLY A 318 0.99 -33.08 -21.56
CA GLY A 318 2.10 -32.47 -20.84
C GLY A 318 1.91 -30.98 -20.52
N ASN A 319 2.71 -30.14 -21.18
CA ASN A 319 2.78 -28.71 -20.91
C ASN A 319 1.60 -27.85 -21.38
N GLU A 320 0.66 -28.45 -22.12
CA GLU A 320 -0.58 -27.79 -22.50
C GLU A 320 -1.59 -27.71 -21.34
N ILE A 321 -1.42 -28.56 -20.33
CA ILE A 321 -2.25 -28.58 -19.12
C ILE A 321 -1.67 -27.59 -18.11
N LEU A 322 -2.51 -26.70 -17.56
CA LEU A 322 -2.13 -25.77 -16.51
C LEU A 322 -1.60 -26.52 -15.29
N MET A 323 -0.55 -26.00 -14.63
CA MET A 323 0.06 -26.65 -13.48
C MET A 323 -0.97 -26.87 -12.36
N GLU A 324 -1.81 -25.87 -12.12
CA GLU A 324 -2.91 -25.93 -11.16
C GLU A 324 -3.91 -27.05 -11.49
N ALA A 325 -4.20 -27.28 -12.77
CA ALA A 325 -5.07 -28.38 -13.20
C ALA A 325 -4.41 -29.75 -13.00
N ARG A 326 -3.08 -29.86 -13.18
CA ARG A 326 -2.35 -31.10 -12.89
C ARG A 326 -2.33 -31.43 -11.41
N ILE A 327 -2.14 -30.42 -10.55
CA ILE A 327 -2.20 -30.56 -9.09
C ILE A 327 -3.61 -31.00 -8.67
N LEU A 328 -4.63 -30.32 -9.18
CA LEU A 328 -6.02 -30.65 -8.88
C LEU A 328 -6.38 -32.08 -9.33
N ALA A 329 -5.92 -32.51 -10.51
CA ALA A 329 -6.13 -33.86 -11.01
C ALA A 329 -5.51 -34.95 -10.11
N VAL A 330 -4.37 -34.66 -9.48
CA VAL A 330 -3.74 -35.53 -8.48
C VAL A 330 -4.57 -35.56 -7.19
N ALA A 331 -4.94 -34.39 -6.68
CA ALA A 331 -5.69 -34.28 -5.43
C ALA A 331 -7.07 -34.96 -5.51
N ASP A 332 -7.82 -34.72 -6.59
CA ASP A 332 -9.14 -35.32 -6.85
C ASP A 332 -9.04 -36.85 -6.97
N MET A 333 -8.01 -37.36 -7.64
CA MET A 333 -7.80 -38.80 -7.78
C MET A 333 -7.52 -39.47 -6.42
N VAL A 334 -6.67 -38.86 -5.59
CA VAL A 334 -6.35 -39.40 -4.26
C VAL A 334 -7.60 -39.44 -3.38
N ASP A 335 -8.39 -38.36 -3.34
CA ASP A 335 -9.64 -38.34 -2.59
C ASP A 335 -10.62 -39.41 -3.09
N THR A 336 -10.77 -39.51 -4.41
CA THR A 336 -11.66 -40.48 -5.04
C THR A 336 -11.26 -41.93 -4.74
N MET A 337 -9.98 -42.23 -4.55
CA MET A 337 -9.50 -43.58 -4.19
C MET A 337 -9.70 -43.91 -2.71
N MET A 338 -9.50 -42.93 -1.82
CA MET A 338 -9.44 -43.17 -0.38
C MET A 338 -10.82 -43.15 0.31
N TYR A 339 -11.86 -42.63 -0.33
CA TYR A 339 -13.17 -42.45 0.28
C TYR A 339 -14.29 -43.19 -0.47
N PRO A 340 -15.32 -43.68 0.25
CA PRO A 340 -16.35 -44.53 -0.32
C PRO A 340 -17.19 -43.79 -1.36
N ARG A 341 -17.43 -44.44 -2.50
CA ARG A 341 -18.44 -44.06 -3.50
C ARG A 341 -19.47 -45.19 -3.66
N PRO A 342 -20.66 -44.98 -4.25
CA PRO A 342 -21.73 -46.00 -4.37
C PRO A 342 -21.35 -47.35 -5.01
N TYR A 343 -20.10 -47.51 -5.47
CA TYR A 343 -19.60 -48.61 -6.30
C TYR A 343 -18.21 -49.10 -6.00
N GLN A 344 -17.47 -48.37 -5.16
CA GLN A 344 -16.04 -48.54 -5.03
C GLN A 344 -15.71 -48.51 -3.54
N ALA A 345 -15.13 -49.61 -3.07
CA ALA A 345 -14.58 -49.67 -1.74
C ALA A 345 -13.37 -48.71 -1.66
N PRO A 346 -13.22 -47.97 -0.55
CA PRO A 346 -12.07 -47.10 -0.34
C PRO A 346 -10.78 -47.93 -0.26
N LEU A 347 -9.71 -47.39 -0.83
CA LEU A 347 -8.35 -47.92 -0.70
C LEU A 347 -7.68 -47.38 0.57
N SER A 348 -6.71 -48.12 1.12
CA SER A 348 -5.82 -47.57 2.14
C SER A 348 -4.98 -46.42 1.55
N LYS A 349 -4.43 -45.59 2.44
CA LYS A 349 -3.50 -44.52 2.07
C LYS A 349 -2.32 -45.05 1.26
N GLU A 350 -1.72 -46.16 1.70
CA GLU A 350 -0.59 -46.80 1.03
C GLU A 350 -0.96 -47.36 -0.34
N GLU A 351 -2.15 -47.96 -0.46
CA GLU A 351 -2.67 -48.46 -1.74
C GLU A 351 -2.91 -47.31 -2.73
N ALA A 352 -3.54 -46.22 -2.28
CA ALA A 352 -3.81 -45.04 -3.09
C ALA A 352 -2.51 -44.39 -3.58
N LEU A 353 -1.52 -44.21 -2.70
CA LEU A 353 -0.19 -43.69 -3.07
C LEU A 353 0.58 -44.64 -4.00
N GLY A 354 0.39 -45.96 -3.84
CA GLY A 354 0.94 -46.98 -4.73
C GLY A 354 0.39 -46.88 -6.16
N VAL A 355 -0.93 -46.68 -6.30
CA VAL A 355 -1.56 -46.43 -7.61
C VAL A 355 -1.07 -45.13 -8.21
N LEU A 356 -1.02 -44.05 -7.42
CA LEU A 356 -0.55 -42.75 -7.90
C LEU A 356 0.91 -42.83 -8.40
N SER A 357 1.78 -43.51 -7.64
CA SER A 357 3.18 -43.73 -8.00
C SER A 357 3.35 -44.54 -9.28
N LYS A 358 2.47 -45.52 -9.51
CA LYS A 358 2.48 -46.34 -10.73
C LYS A 358 2.20 -45.53 -12.00
N TYR A 359 1.37 -44.50 -11.91
CA TYR A 359 0.96 -43.65 -13.05
C TYR A 359 1.65 -42.28 -13.09
N LYS A 360 2.63 -42.06 -12.21
CA LYS A 360 3.49 -40.88 -12.17
C LYS A 360 4.23 -40.69 -13.50
N GLY A 361 4.20 -39.49 -14.04
CA GLY A 361 4.82 -39.13 -15.33
C GLY A 361 4.12 -39.70 -16.56
N VAL A 362 3.06 -40.49 -16.39
CA VAL A 362 2.26 -41.07 -17.48
C VAL A 362 0.89 -40.42 -17.54
N LEU A 363 0.08 -40.59 -16.49
CA LEU A 363 -1.24 -39.97 -16.39
C LEU A 363 -1.20 -38.68 -15.57
N TYR A 364 -0.33 -38.65 -14.56
CA TYR A 364 -0.22 -37.56 -13.59
C TYR A 364 1.15 -36.92 -13.67
N ASP A 365 1.20 -35.61 -13.41
CA ASP A 365 2.44 -34.86 -13.39
C ASP A 365 3.40 -35.39 -12.31
N GLU A 366 4.67 -35.53 -12.67
CA GLU A 366 5.67 -36.11 -11.77
C GLU A 366 5.91 -35.24 -10.53
N GLU A 367 5.98 -33.91 -10.69
CA GLU A 367 6.25 -32.99 -9.59
C GLU A 367 5.06 -32.94 -8.63
N ALA A 368 3.84 -32.85 -9.17
CA ALA A 368 2.62 -32.87 -8.37
C ALA A 368 2.45 -34.17 -7.58
N VAL A 369 2.78 -35.33 -8.18
CA VAL A 369 2.74 -36.63 -7.48
C VAL A 369 3.79 -36.70 -6.37
N ASN A 370 5.02 -36.25 -6.62
CA ASN A 370 6.08 -36.24 -5.61
C ASN A 370 5.68 -35.37 -4.41
N ALA A 371 5.17 -34.17 -4.66
CA ALA A 371 4.67 -33.27 -3.62
C ALA A 371 3.48 -33.88 -2.86
N CYS A 372 2.53 -34.51 -3.56
CA CYS A 372 1.41 -35.22 -2.91
C CYS A 372 1.90 -36.33 -1.98
N ILE A 373 2.89 -37.12 -2.40
CA ILE A 373 3.48 -38.18 -1.58
C ILE A 373 4.19 -37.58 -0.35
N ALA A 374 4.86 -36.43 -0.50
CA ALA A 374 5.51 -35.73 0.60
C ALA A 374 4.48 -35.24 1.64
N VAL A 375 3.47 -34.49 1.19
CA VAL A 375 2.35 -34.01 2.03
C VAL A 375 1.69 -35.16 2.77
N MET A 376 1.38 -36.25 2.07
CA MET A 376 0.71 -37.40 2.67
C MET A 376 1.63 -38.20 3.60
N LYS A 377 2.96 -38.06 3.55
CA LYS A 377 3.85 -38.74 4.51
C LYS A 377 3.99 -38.01 5.83
N GLU A 378 3.66 -36.72 5.88
CA GLU A 378 3.60 -35.97 7.12
C GLU A 378 2.44 -36.49 7.98
N THR A 379 2.73 -36.85 9.23
CA THR A 379 1.74 -37.46 10.14
C THR A 379 0.63 -36.48 10.54
N ASP A 380 0.89 -35.19 10.41
CA ASP A 380 -0.03 -34.12 10.81
C ASP A 380 -1.03 -33.74 9.69
N PHE A 381 -0.81 -34.22 8.45
CA PHE A 381 -1.77 -34.06 7.37
C PHE A 381 -2.91 -35.09 7.51
N GLU A 382 -3.76 -34.89 8.52
CA GLU A 382 -5.04 -35.57 8.62
C GLU A 382 -6.13 -34.75 7.91
N PHE A 383 -6.98 -35.45 7.16
CA PHE A 383 -8.21 -34.89 6.62
C PHE A 383 -9.21 -34.68 7.77
N ASP A 384 -8.94 -33.72 8.66
CA ASP A 384 -9.82 -33.40 9.78
C ASP A 384 -11.27 -33.23 9.29
N GLU A 385 -12.16 -34.06 9.83
CA GLU A 385 -13.59 -34.11 9.52
C GLU A 385 -14.36 -32.92 10.12
N ASN A 386 -13.77 -32.17 11.06
CA ASN A 386 -14.47 -31.15 11.86
C ASN A 386 -14.07 -29.69 11.58
N ASP A 387 -13.20 -29.39 10.60
CA ASP A 387 -12.82 -28.01 10.30
C ASP A 387 -13.84 -27.34 9.35
N ASP A 388 -14.93 -26.84 9.93
CA ASP A 388 -16.04 -26.15 9.25
C ASP A 388 -15.70 -24.74 8.72
N LYS A 389 -14.43 -24.30 8.79
CA LYS A 389 -14.03 -22.93 8.47
C LYS A 389 -13.45 -22.80 7.05
N TRP A 390 -14.28 -23.04 6.04
CA TRP A 390 -13.97 -22.68 4.64
C TRP A 390 -13.53 -21.22 4.46
N GLY A 391 -14.11 -20.32 5.24
CA GLY A 391 -13.73 -18.91 5.28
C GLY A 391 -12.31 -18.65 5.76
N ARG A 392 -11.60 -19.63 6.34
CA ARG A 392 -10.15 -19.55 6.62
C ARG A 392 -9.30 -19.99 5.44
N LEU A 393 -9.63 -21.03 4.68
CA LEU A 393 -8.76 -21.46 3.57
C LEU A 393 -8.70 -20.45 2.40
N LEU A 394 -9.83 -19.79 2.10
CA LEU A 394 -9.87 -18.70 1.12
C LEU A 394 -9.29 -17.37 1.66
N HIS A 395 -9.29 -17.17 2.99
CA HIS A 395 -8.82 -15.94 3.61
C HIS A 395 -7.34 -16.03 4.05
N ASP A 396 -6.87 -17.18 4.51
CA ASP A 396 -5.51 -17.43 5.00
C ASP A 396 -4.54 -17.58 3.81
N SER A 397 -5.00 -18.07 2.65
CA SER A 397 -4.17 -18.15 1.42
C SER A 397 -3.81 -16.78 0.82
N TYR A 398 -4.46 -15.69 1.24
CA TYR A 398 -4.18 -14.33 0.78
C TYR A 398 -3.45 -13.47 1.83
N TYR A 399 -3.39 -13.91 3.09
CA TYR A 399 -2.82 -13.13 4.22
C TYR A 399 -1.69 -13.84 4.98
N LEU A 400 -1.25 -15.02 4.54
CA LEU A 400 0.09 -15.58 4.80
C LEU A 400 1.03 -15.17 3.65
#